data_AF-A0A6C0DE49-F1
#
_entry.id   AF-A0A6C0DE49-F1
#
_cell.length_a   1.000
_cell.length_b   1.000
_cell.length_c   1.000
_cell.angle_alpha   90.00
_cell.angle_beta   90.00
_cell.angle_gamma   90.00
#
_symmetry.space_group_name_H-M   'P 1'
#
loop_
_entity.id
_entity.type
_entity.pdbx_description
1 polymer ?
#
loop_
_entity_poly.entity_id
_entity_poly.type
_entity_poly.pdbx_seq_one_letter_code
_entity_poly.pdbx_strand_id
1 'polypeptide(L)'
;MGCGCGKRNGTTQPAVVGKDTAELLSPTEWGPFLWKYLHCIAEKMGFTGNKIIDTDQATYMEILLNTLPSIIPCQECQAHSAAYIQGNPVPTLRGLYGQELRQATRQWLFLFHQAVRIQKGQDILVATVEDCAVLYDNCAVPKCEYTSFIQSVSAAVRQGWVRIDQWRKWYSYSERLRIISGNIVV
;
A
#
# COMPACT_ATOMS: atom_id res chain seq x y z
N MET A 1 -7.57 -14.01 -62.62
CA MET A 1 -6.42 -14.87 -62.26
C MET A 1 -5.46 -14.07 -61.40
N GLY A 2 -4.97 -14.64 -60.30
CA GLY A 2 -3.96 -14.03 -59.43
C GLY A 2 -4.44 -13.83 -57.98
N CYS A 3 -4.41 -14.91 -57.21
CA CYS A 3 -4.64 -14.97 -55.76
C CYS A 3 -3.34 -14.63 -55.01
N GLY A 4 -3.43 -13.95 -53.87
CA GLY A 4 -2.25 -13.56 -53.07
C GLY A 4 -2.61 -13.31 -51.61
N CYS A 5 -2.92 -14.38 -50.88
CA CYS A 5 -3.12 -14.38 -49.43
C CYS A 5 -1.83 -14.02 -48.67
N GLY A 6 -1.80 -12.85 -48.03
CA GLY A 6 -0.84 -12.48 -46.98
C GLY A 6 -1.52 -12.47 -45.62
N LYS A 7 -1.07 -13.35 -44.71
CA LYS A 7 -1.67 -13.71 -43.42
C LYS A 7 -1.82 -12.54 -42.44
N ARG A 8 -2.98 -12.53 -41.75
CA ARG A 8 -3.22 -11.88 -40.46
C ARG A 8 -2.22 -12.38 -39.41
N ASN A 9 -1.78 -11.48 -38.53
CA ASN A 9 -1.93 -11.60 -37.08
C ASN A 9 -1.42 -10.32 -36.42
N GLY A 10 -2.20 -9.25 -36.51
CA GLY A 10 -2.18 -8.24 -35.47
C GLY A 10 -2.78 -8.90 -34.24
N THR A 11 -1.96 -9.20 -33.25
CA THR A 11 -2.41 -9.54 -31.90
C THR A 11 -3.09 -8.30 -31.33
N THR A 12 -4.36 -8.11 -31.67
CA THR A 12 -5.33 -7.48 -30.76
C THR A 12 -5.21 -8.24 -29.45
N GLN A 13 -4.52 -7.64 -28.49
CA GLN A 13 -4.67 -8.04 -27.10
C GLN A 13 -6.18 -8.11 -26.83
N PRO A 14 -6.68 -9.18 -26.18
CA PRO A 14 -8.05 -9.16 -25.71
C PRO A 14 -8.15 -7.94 -24.81
N ALA A 15 -9.05 -7.02 -25.17
CA ALA A 15 -9.45 -5.96 -24.27
C ALA A 15 -10.01 -6.66 -23.02
N VAL A 16 -9.15 -6.80 -22.01
CA VAL A 16 -9.61 -6.92 -20.62
C VAL A 16 -10.55 -5.74 -20.48
N VAL A 17 -11.83 -5.99 -20.23
CA VAL A 17 -12.85 -4.95 -20.03
C VAL A 17 -12.25 -3.96 -19.03
N GLY A 18 -11.73 -2.86 -19.57
CA GLY A 18 -10.78 -2.04 -18.86
C GLY A 18 -11.57 -1.16 -17.93
N LYS A 19 -11.36 -1.30 -16.63
CA LYS A 19 -11.85 -0.31 -15.66
C LYS A 19 -11.49 1.07 -16.18
N ASP A 20 -12.47 1.97 -16.16
CA ASP A 20 -12.25 3.35 -16.58
C ASP A 20 -11.11 3.94 -15.73
N THR A 21 -10.33 4.85 -16.30
CA THR A 21 -9.30 5.59 -15.55
C THR A 21 -9.90 6.27 -14.33
N ALA A 22 -11.13 6.80 -14.43
CA ALA A 22 -11.83 7.38 -13.30
C ALA A 22 -12.11 6.35 -12.19
N GLU A 23 -12.50 5.12 -12.55
CA GLU A 23 -12.74 4.02 -11.61
C GLU A 23 -11.43 3.64 -10.91
N LEU A 24 -10.34 3.40 -11.66
CA LEU A 24 -9.03 3.05 -11.11
C LEU A 24 -8.48 4.10 -10.12
N LEU A 25 -8.83 5.38 -10.31
CA LEU A 25 -8.38 6.47 -9.45
C LEU A 25 -9.28 6.68 -8.24
N SER A 26 -10.45 6.05 -8.20
CA SER A 26 -11.39 6.16 -7.08
C SER A 26 -10.76 5.61 -5.79
N PRO A 27 -10.76 6.38 -4.67
CA PRO A 27 -10.29 5.90 -3.38
C PRO A 27 -10.95 4.61 -2.88
N THR A 28 -12.16 4.29 -3.35
CA THR A 28 -12.84 3.03 -3.00
C THR A 28 -12.19 1.80 -3.63
N GLU A 29 -11.50 1.96 -4.76
CA GLU A 29 -10.88 0.85 -5.49
C GLU A 29 -9.51 0.47 -4.93
N TRP A 30 -8.71 1.45 -4.52
CA TRP A 30 -7.33 1.22 -4.06
C TRP A 30 -7.14 1.40 -2.55
N GLY A 31 -7.99 2.20 -1.90
CA GLY A 31 -7.86 2.55 -0.49
C GLY A 31 -7.97 1.37 0.47
N PRO A 32 -9.02 0.52 0.38
CA PRO A 32 -9.17 -0.66 1.23
C PRO A 32 -7.97 -1.60 1.14
N PHE A 33 -7.45 -1.82 -0.08
CA PHE A 33 -6.24 -2.61 -0.29
C PHE A 33 -5.03 -1.98 0.41
N LEU A 34 -4.78 -0.68 0.23
CA LEU A 34 -3.59 -0.03 0.78
C LEU A 34 -3.56 -0.13 2.31
N TRP A 35 -4.70 0.12 2.96
CA TRP A 35 -4.83 -0.03 4.40
C TRP A 35 -4.58 -1.47 4.85
N LYS A 36 -5.24 -2.44 4.20
CA LYS A 36 -5.04 -3.86 4.48
C LYS A 36 -3.56 -4.21 4.32
N TYR A 37 -2.95 -3.91 3.20
CA TYR A 37 -1.53 -4.17 2.93
C TYR A 37 -0.60 -3.65 4.03
N LEU A 38 -0.75 -2.37 4.42
CA LEU A 38 0.08 -1.77 5.47
C LEU A 38 -0.11 -2.43 6.84
N HIS A 39 -1.37 -2.65 7.25
CA HIS A 39 -1.66 -3.30 8.53
C HIS A 39 -1.18 -4.76 8.56
N CYS A 40 -1.33 -5.50 7.46
CA CYS A 40 -0.90 -6.90 7.41
C CYS A 40 0.63 -7.03 7.43
N ILE A 41 1.37 -6.07 6.86
CA ILE A 41 2.82 -6.00 7.06
C ILE A 41 3.15 -5.72 8.52
N ALA A 42 2.50 -4.73 9.14
CA ALA A 42 2.76 -4.36 10.53
C ALA A 42 2.67 -5.57 11.48
N GLU A 43 1.68 -6.44 11.28
CA GLU A 43 1.51 -7.67 12.08
C GLU A 43 2.62 -8.71 11.90
N LYS A 44 3.37 -8.68 10.81
CA LYS A 44 4.43 -9.64 10.52
C LYS A 44 5.85 -9.14 10.85
N MET A 45 6.00 -7.87 11.21
CA MET A 45 7.31 -7.26 11.49
C MET A 45 7.85 -7.61 12.89
N GLY A 46 9.18 -7.69 13.01
CA GLY A 46 9.93 -7.76 14.28
C GLY A 46 10.23 -9.17 14.80
N PHE A 47 9.76 -10.22 14.13
CA PHE A 47 9.83 -11.60 14.64
C PHE A 47 10.66 -12.52 13.73
N THR A 48 11.64 -11.99 12.99
CA THR A 48 12.47 -12.82 12.10
C THR A 48 13.54 -13.62 12.85
N GLY A 49 13.82 -13.27 14.10
CA GLY A 49 14.95 -13.81 14.88
C GLY A 49 16.31 -13.25 14.44
N ASN A 50 16.35 -12.33 13.47
CA ASN A 50 17.56 -11.68 12.97
C ASN A 50 17.41 -10.15 13.06
N LYS A 51 18.13 -9.54 14.00
CA LYS A 51 18.08 -8.10 14.24
C LYS A 51 18.45 -7.24 13.03
N ILE A 52 19.28 -7.75 12.12
CA ILE A 52 19.62 -7.02 10.88
C ILE A 52 18.37 -6.92 10.00
N ILE A 53 17.67 -8.04 9.81
CA ILE A 53 16.43 -8.09 9.03
C ILE A 53 15.33 -7.25 9.69
N ASP A 54 15.18 -7.34 11.01
CA ASP A 54 14.19 -6.52 11.74
C ASP A 54 14.51 -5.02 11.65
N THR A 55 15.80 -4.64 11.61
CA THR A 55 16.23 -3.24 11.38
C THR A 55 15.89 -2.76 9.98
N ASP A 56 16.05 -3.62 8.97
CA ASP A 56 15.63 -3.34 7.60
C ASP A 56 14.10 -3.20 7.50
N GLN A 57 13.35 -4.07 8.18
CA GLN A 57 11.88 -3.96 8.27
C GLN A 57 11.46 -2.60 8.83
N ALA A 58 12.02 -2.20 9.98
CA ALA A 58 11.74 -0.91 10.60
C ALA A 58 12.08 0.26 9.64
N THR A 59 13.26 0.23 9.03
CA THR A 59 13.71 1.27 8.10
C THR A 59 12.81 1.38 6.87
N TYR A 60 12.43 0.25 6.26
CA TYR A 60 11.55 0.28 5.09
C TYR A 60 10.14 0.72 5.47
N MET A 61 9.59 0.29 6.60
CA MET A 61 8.29 0.75 7.06
C MET A 61 8.28 2.27 7.30
N GLU A 62 9.29 2.83 8.00
CA GLU A 62 9.43 4.27 8.16
C GLU A 62 9.44 5.01 6.81
N ILE A 63 10.23 4.53 5.85
CA ILE A 63 10.31 5.14 4.51
C ILE A 63 8.94 5.10 3.83
N LEU A 64 8.26 3.94 3.84
CA LEU A 64 6.96 3.78 3.19
C LEU A 64 5.94 4.75 3.79
N LEU A 65 5.83 4.81 5.12
CA LEU A 65 4.86 5.66 5.82
C LEU A 65 5.13 7.15 5.56
N ASN A 66 6.39 7.59 5.65
CA ASN A 66 6.76 8.98 5.38
C ASN A 66 6.56 9.40 3.92
N THR A 67 6.60 8.45 2.98
CA THR A 67 6.46 8.74 1.54
C THR A 67 5.06 8.43 0.99
N LEU A 68 4.12 7.97 1.83
CA LEU A 68 2.72 7.75 1.45
C LEU A 68 2.09 8.95 0.71
N PRO A 69 2.24 10.21 1.16
CA PRO A 69 1.65 11.36 0.48
C PRO A 69 2.14 11.56 -0.95
N SER A 70 3.26 10.95 -1.35
CA SER A 70 3.82 11.10 -2.69
C SER A 70 3.38 10.03 -3.68
N ILE A 71 2.74 8.95 -3.22
CA ILE A 71 2.37 7.79 -4.05
C ILE A 71 0.88 7.47 -4.08
N ILE A 72 0.09 8.10 -3.20
CA ILE A 72 -1.36 7.89 -3.16
C ILE A 72 -1.98 8.36 -4.49
N PRO A 73 -2.79 7.55 -5.18
CA PRO A 73 -3.35 7.89 -6.49
C PRO A 73 -4.58 8.83 -6.40
N CYS A 74 -4.51 9.84 -5.53
CA CYS A 74 -5.54 10.87 -5.34
C CYS A 74 -4.92 12.11 -4.69
N GLN A 75 -4.93 13.25 -5.37
CA GLN A 75 -4.26 14.48 -4.92
C GLN A 75 -4.83 15.02 -3.59
N GLU A 76 -6.14 14.92 -3.39
CA GLU A 76 -6.79 15.30 -2.12
C GLU A 76 -6.29 14.41 -0.96
N CYS A 77 -6.25 13.09 -1.16
CA CYS A 77 -5.72 12.17 -0.17
C CYS A 77 -4.21 12.37 0.08
N GLN A 78 -3.43 12.79 -0.93
CA GLN A 78 -2.04 13.20 -0.74
C GLN A 78 -1.93 14.40 0.20
N ALA A 79 -2.74 15.45 0.00
CA ALA A 79 -2.74 16.63 0.87
C ALA A 79 -3.16 16.28 2.31
N HIS A 80 -4.22 15.49 2.47
CA HIS A 80 -4.69 15.05 3.79
C HIS A 80 -3.67 14.18 4.53
N SER A 81 -3.05 13.22 3.83
CA SER A 81 -2.01 12.38 4.44
C SER A 81 -0.76 13.17 4.80
N ALA A 82 -0.34 14.13 3.98
CA ALA A 82 0.76 15.03 4.30
C ALA A 82 0.48 15.86 5.56
N ALA A 83 -0.71 16.46 5.66
CA ALA A 83 -1.13 17.23 6.82
C ALA A 83 -1.18 16.37 8.10
N TYR A 84 -1.72 15.15 8.01
CA TYR A 84 -1.76 14.23 9.14
C TYR A 84 -0.35 13.86 9.61
N ILE A 85 0.55 13.47 8.70
CA ILE A 85 1.94 13.08 9.02
C ILE A 85 2.71 14.26 9.61
N GLN A 86 2.47 15.48 9.14
CA GLN A 86 3.09 16.69 9.70
C GLN A 86 2.67 16.91 11.16
N GLY A 87 1.38 16.72 11.49
CA GLY A 87 0.87 16.85 12.86
C GLY A 87 1.14 15.63 13.74
N ASN A 88 1.33 14.46 13.15
CA ASN A 88 1.52 13.18 13.82
C ASN A 88 2.68 12.41 13.16
N PRO A 89 3.94 12.85 13.40
CA PRO A 89 5.10 12.25 12.75
C PRO A 89 5.15 10.73 12.93
N VAL A 90 5.62 10.04 11.90
CA VAL A 90 5.91 8.60 11.98
C VAL A 90 6.95 8.40 13.10
N PRO A 91 6.71 7.51 14.08
CA PRO A 91 7.66 7.28 15.16
C PRO A 91 8.96 6.68 14.61
N THR A 92 10.07 6.90 15.32
CA THR A 92 11.30 6.16 15.05
C THR A 92 11.09 4.69 15.42
N LEU A 93 11.08 3.84 14.40
CA LEU A 93 10.95 2.39 14.50
C LEU A 93 12.32 1.72 14.57
N ARG A 94 13.37 2.34 14.01
CA ARG A 94 14.73 1.82 14.10
C ARG A 94 15.16 1.64 15.56
N GLY A 95 15.64 0.44 15.87
CA GLY A 95 16.06 0.07 17.23
C GLY A 95 14.93 -0.58 18.06
N LEU A 96 13.70 -0.57 17.57
CA LEU A 96 12.62 -1.41 18.10
C LEU A 96 12.70 -2.81 17.46
N TYR A 97 12.32 -3.82 18.24
CA TYR A 97 12.31 -5.22 17.81
C TYR A 97 11.09 -5.96 18.36
N GLY A 98 10.77 -7.13 17.79
CA GLY A 98 9.69 -7.98 18.30
C GLY A 98 8.37 -7.23 18.44
N GLN A 99 7.76 -7.37 19.62
CA GLN A 99 6.45 -6.80 19.91
C GLN A 99 6.48 -5.27 19.94
N GLU A 100 7.59 -4.65 20.32
CA GLU A 100 7.71 -3.18 20.37
C GLU A 100 7.61 -2.59 18.95
N LEU A 101 8.34 -3.16 17.99
CA LEU A 101 8.30 -2.73 16.59
C LEU A 101 6.90 -2.89 16.00
N ARG A 102 6.29 -4.06 16.20
CA ARG A 102 4.92 -4.36 15.75
C ARG A 102 3.91 -3.38 16.36
N GLN A 103 3.95 -3.19 17.67
CA GLN A 103 2.99 -2.35 18.39
C GLN A 103 3.13 -0.88 18.02
N ALA A 104 4.35 -0.34 17.93
CA ALA A 104 4.57 1.05 17.51
C ALA A 104 4.02 1.32 16.10
N THR A 105 4.28 0.39 15.17
CA THR A 105 3.79 0.48 13.79
C THR A 105 2.27 0.38 13.73
N ARG A 106 1.68 -0.61 14.42
CA ARG A 106 0.22 -0.81 14.48
C ARG A 106 -0.49 0.39 15.08
N GLN A 107 0.00 0.90 16.22
CA GLN A 107 -0.58 2.04 16.91
C GLN A 107 -0.67 3.25 15.98
N TRP A 108 0.43 3.57 15.30
CA TRP A 108 0.46 4.72 14.41
C TRP A 108 -0.48 4.55 13.21
N LEU A 109 -0.46 3.37 12.56
CA LEU A 109 -1.37 3.06 11.45
C LEU A 109 -2.84 3.10 11.87
N PHE A 110 -3.17 2.53 13.04
CA PHE A 110 -4.51 2.55 13.60
C PHE A 110 -5.00 3.99 13.79
N LEU A 111 -4.23 4.83 14.48
CA LEU A 111 -4.59 6.23 14.71
C LEU A 111 -4.77 6.99 13.40
N PHE A 112 -3.89 6.74 12.42
CA PHE A 112 -3.98 7.39 11.12
C PHE A 112 -5.24 6.96 10.36
N HIS A 113 -5.50 5.66 10.28
CA HIS A 113 -6.68 5.12 9.59
C HIS A 113 -7.98 5.60 10.27
N GLN A 114 -8.01 5.67 11.61
CA GLN A 114 -9.13 6.22 12.36
C GLN A 114 -9.36 7.70 12.05
N ALA A 115 -8.30 8.51 12.02
CA ALA A 115 -8.39 9.93 11.67
C ALA A 115 -8.99 10.13 10.27
N VAL A 116 -8.57 9.32 9.29
CA VAL A 116 -9.14 9.34 7.93
C VAL A 116 -10.62 8.95 7.93
N ARG A 117 -11.00 7.91 8.68
CA ARG A 117 -12.41 7.48 8.78
C ARG A 117 -13.30 8.58 9.38
N ILE A 118 -12.87 9.16 10.50
CA ILE A 118 -13.58 10.26 11.18
C ILE A 118 -13.73 11.45 10.23
N GLN A 119 -12.65 11.87 9.57
CA GLN A 119 -12.68 12.98 8.63
C GLN A 119 -13.68 12.75 7.49
N LYS A 120 -13.80 11.50 7.02
CA LYS A 120 -14.74 11.11 5.96
C LYS A 120 -16.15 10.79 6.45
N GLY A 121 -16.42 10.85 7.75
CA GLY A 121 -17.69 10.39 8.33
C GLY A 121 -17.97 8.91 8.09
N GLN A 122 -16.92 8.08 7.97
CA GLN A 122 -17.04 6.63 7.81
C GLN A 122 -17.13 5.94 9.16
N ASP A 123 -17.83 4.81 9.20
CA ASP A 123 -17.91 3.98 10.39
C ASP A 123 -16.52 3.51 10.84
N ILE A 124 -16.33 3.50 12.16
CA ILE A 124 -15.16 2.94 12.82
C ILE A 124 -15.20 1.42 12.68
N LEU A 125 -14.16 0.82 12.11
CA LEU A 125 -14.08 -0.65 11.95
C LEU A 125 -13.86 -1.35 13.28
N VAL A 126 -12.93 -0.80 14.08
CA VAL A 126 -12.46 -1.37 15.34
C VAL A 126 -12.21 -0.22 16.31
N ALA A 127 -12.64 -0.38 17.56
CA ALA A 127 -12.61 0.69 18.55
C ALA A 127 -11.22 0.84 19.20
N THR A 128 -10.45 -0.24 19.27
CA THR A 128 -9.17 -0.30 19.97
C THR A 128 -8.05 -0.83 19.08
N VAL A 129 -6.81 -0.61 19.54
CA VAL A 129 -5.59 -1.08 18.86
C VAL A 129 -5.47 -2.61 18.98
N GLU A 130 -6.00 -3.15 20.07
CA GLU A 130 -6.11 -4.58 20.33
C GLU A 130 -7.07 -5.25 19.35
N ASP A 131 -8.25 -4.66 19.13
CA ASP A 131 -9.20 -5.12 18.12
C ASP A 131 -8.61 -5.02 16.71
N CYS A 132 -7.81 -3.97 16.44
CA CYS A 132 -7.08 -3.85 15.19
C CYS A 132 -6.05 -4.99 15.00
N ALA A 133 -5.40 -5.44 16.08
CA ALA A 133 -4.50 -6.58 16.02
C ALA A 133 -5.26 -7.86 15.64
N VAL A 134 -6.44 -8.08 16.24
CA VAL A 134 -7.30 -9.24 15.94
C VAL A 134 -7.80 -9.19 14.49
N LEU A 135 -8.22 -8.02 14.01
CA LEU A 135 -8.73 -7.82 12.65
C LEU A 135 -7.71 -8.22 11.57
N TYR A 136 -6.43 -7.94 11.81
CA TYR A 136 -5.36 -8.20 10.85
C TYR A 136 -4.49 -9.41 11.23
N ASP A 137 -4.87 -10.18 12.25
CA ASP A 137 -4.18 -11.41 12.60
C ASP A 137 -4.20 -12.38 11.42
N ASN A 138 -3.05 -13.01 11.16
CA ASN A 138 -2.86 -13.92 10.03
C ASN A 138 -3.32 -13.37 8.66
N CYS A 139 -3.36 -12.05 8.51
CA CYS A 139 -3.81 -11.43 7.28
C CYS A 139 -2.93 -11.81 6.07
N ALA A 140 -3.61 -12.04 4.95
CA ALA A 140 -3.02 -12.15 3.63
C ALA A 140 -3.76 -11.26 2.62
N VAL A 141 -3.05 -10.88 1.57
CA VAL A 141 -3.52 -9.97 0.53
C VAL A 141 -3.55 -10.72 -0.81
N PRO A 142 -4.71 -10.86 -1.45
CA PRO A 142 -4.79 -11.51 -2.75
C PRO A 142 -3.95 -10.81 -3.81
N LYS A 143 -3.23 -11.58 -4.63
CA LYS A 143 -2.42 -11.06 -5.75
C LYS A 143 -3.22 -10.19 -6.74
N CYS A 144 -4.50 -10.47 -6.94
CA CYS A 144 -5.36 -9.64 -7.78
C CYS A 144 -5.58 -8.24 -7.20
N GLU A 145 -5.82 -8.10 -5.89
CA GLU A 145 -5.94 -6.80 -5.22
C GLU A 145 -4.62 -6.02 -5.30
N TYR A 146 -3.48 -6.71 -5.09
CA TYR A 146 -2.14 -6.14 -5.27
C TYR A 146 -1.92 -5.58 -6.68
N THR A 147 -2.35 -6.33 -7.69
CA THR A 147 -2.24 -5.92 -9.09
C THR A 147 -3.15 -4.73 -9.39
N SER A 148 -4.37 -4.71 -8.84
CA SER A 148 -5.32 -3.60 -8.98
C SER A 148 -4.76 -2.30 -8.39
N PHE A 149 -4.09 -2.37 -7.23
CA PHE A 149 -3.42 -1.22 -6.64
C PHE A 149 -2.30 -0.67 -7.53
N ILE A 150 -1.44 -1.55 -8.07
CA ILE A 150 -0.39 -1.15 -9.00
C ILE A 150 -0.99 -0.46 -10.23
N GLN A 151 -2.10 -0.96 -10.76
CA GLN A 151 -2.81 -0.34 -11.89
C GLN A 151 -3.34 1.06 -11.53
N SER A 152 -3.86 1.23 -10.32
CA SER A 152 -4.36 2.51 -9.80
C SER A 152 -3.24 3.55 -9.69
N VAL A 153 -2.10 3.18 -9.09
CA VAL A 153 -0.93 4.08 -9.03
C VAL A 153 -0.35 4.34 -10.41
N SER A 154 -0.32 3.34 -11.29
CA SER A 154 0.12 3.52 -12.68
C SER A 154 -0.78 4.50 -13.45
N ALA A 155 -2.09 4.49 -13.19
CA ALA A 155 -3.01 5.48 -13.73
C ALA A 155 -2.69 6.88 -13.20
N ALA A 156 -2.43 7.04 -11.89
CA ALA A 156 -2.06 8.32 -11.30
C ALA A 156 -0.72 8.85 -11.83
N VAL A 157 0.25 7.97 -12.12
CA VAL A 157 1.52 8.34 -12.78
C VAL A 157 1.26 8.87 -14.20
N ARG A 158 0.38 8.23 -14.98
CA ARG A 158 0.00 8.72 -16.33
C ARG A 158 -0.70 10.07 -16.29
N GLN A 159 -1.46 10.35 -15.23
CA GLN A 159 -2.10 11.64 -15.00
C GLN A 159 -1.16 12.70 -14.39
N GLY A 160 0.08 12.34 -14.06
CA GLY A 160 1.04 13.25 -13.44
C GLY A 160 0.78 13.55 -11.96
N TRP A 161 -0.15 12.83 -11.31
CA TRP A 161 -0.46 13.01 -9.88
C TRP A 161 0.57 12.34 -8.98
N VAL A 162 1.22 11.29 -9.47
CA VAL A 162 2.30 10.59 -8.79
C VAL A 162 3.54 10.65 -9.67
N ARG A 163 4.66 11.05 -9.08
CA ARG A 163 5.94 11.06 -9.78
C ARG A 163 6.50 9.64 -9.94
N ILE A 164 6.94 9.28 -11.15
CA ILE A 164 7.41 7.92 -11.44
C ILE A 164 8.64 7.52 -10.62
N ASP A 165 9.53 8.45 -10.28
CA ASP A 165 10.70 8.20 -9.45
C ASP A 165 10.31 7.88 -7.99
N GLN A 166 9.31 8.60 -7.45
CA GLN A 166 8.78 8.34 -6.11
C GLN A 166 8.07 6.99 -6.07
N TRP A 167 7.25 6.69 -7.08
CA TRP A 167 6.59 5.39 -7.18
C TRP A 167 7.59 4.24 -7.25
N ARG A 168 8.60 4.31 -8.12
CA ARG A 168 9.62 3.26 -8.25
C ARG A 168 10.36 3.01 -6.93
N LYS A 169 10.69 4.08 -6.21
CA LYS A 169 11.36 4.00 -4.91
C LYS A 169 10.46 3.34 -3.87
N TRP A 170 9.22 3.81 -3.74
CA TRP A 170 8.24 3.25 -2.81
C TRP A 170 7.97 1.77 -3.10
N TYR A 171 7.68 1.43 -4.35
CA TYR A 171 7.44 0.06 -4.79
C TYR A 171 8.63 -0.85 -4.49
N SER A 172 9.86 -0.38 -4.71
CA SER A 172 11.05 -1.18 -4.41
C SER A 172 11.18 -1.48 -2.92
N TYR A 173 10.94 -0.50 -2.05
CA TYR A 173 10.95 -0.72 -0.59
C TYR A 173 9.77 -1.57 -0.12
N SER A 174 8.59 -1.39 -0.70
CA SER A 174 7.41 -2.18 -0.35
C SER A 174 7.60 -3.65 -0.71
N GLU A 175 8.18 -3.94 -1.86
CA GLU A 175 8.52 -5.31 -2.27
C GLU A 175 9.55 -5.95 -1.34
N ARG A 176 10.61 -5.22 -0.99
CA ARG A 176 11.61 -5.71 -0.04
C ARG A 176 10.99 -6.00 1.32
N LEU A 177 10.23 -5.05 1.86
CA LEU A 177 9.54 -5.18 3.14
C LEU A 177 8.59 -6.38 3.14
N ARG A 178 7.75 -6.50 2.11
CA ARG A 178 6.84 -7.64 1.93
C ARG A 178 7.59 -8.98 2.00
N ILE A 179 8.70 -9.10 1.29
CA ILE A 179 9.50 -10.35 1.25
C ILE A 179 10.09 -10.66 2.63
N ILE A 180 10.75 -9.69 3.25
CA ILE A 180 11.44 -9.91 4.54
C ILE A 180 10.47 -10.03 5.72
N SER A 181 9.20 -9.64 5.55
CA SER A 181 8.12 -9.85 6.53
C SER A 181 7.30 -11.13 6.27
N GLY A 182 7.83 -12.09 5.51
CA GLY A 182 7.20 -13.41 5.34
C GLY A 182 6.19 -13.50 4.20
N ASN A 183 6.24 -12.56 3.25
CA ASN A 183 5.41 -12.46 2.03
C ASN A 183 3.89 -12.60 2.27
N ILE A 184 3.23 -11.48 2.52
CA ILE A 184 1.78 -11.44 2.75
C ILE A 184 0.91 -11.49 1.48
N VAL A 185 1.50 -11.42 0.29
CA VAL A 185 0.74 -11.45 -0.98
C VAL A 185 0.71 -12.88 -1.51
N VAL A 186 -0.50 -13.43 -1.62
CA VAL A 186 -0.78 -14.84 -1.97
C VAL A 186 -1.74 -14.97 -3.14
#